data_AF-A0A0Q7KKV9-F1
#
_entry.id   AF-A0A0Q7KKV9-F1
#
_cell.length_a   1.000
_cell.length_b   1.000
_cell.length_c   1.000
_cell.angle_alpha   90.00
_cell.angle_beta   90.00
_cell.angle_gamma   90.00
#
_symmetry.space_group_name_H-M   'P 1'
#
loop_
_entity.id
_entity.type
_entity.pdbx_description
1 polymer ?
#
loop_
_entity_poly.entity_id
_entity_poly.type
_entity_poly.pdbx_seq_one_letter_code
_entity_poly.pdbx_strand_id
1 'polypeptide(L)'
;MVRAGTYGAGSARRQLWWCRPTDGTPKHRFAERLPRTLLASADDHACAHCETHLAVFEGPQHARQYEHAARTIANALASIGVGGSYRHAAFVARRVAGGAKTWDVKKRTHPGRAGGNGTLAADWVAAFAPVVTAPVFDAEVWPEVVALDELPFKTTYAVPGTRHKHLTNWVIWGAYAHYRSGPGRLFRLGCSGQLNSVKAAEWLLTVPGRPKYVVCDGAKMWPKAIALAWPQVVDEETGEILEESPVIVPCRWHLQQQMREQLKTASILPPRDAPAPRPVTPAPRLRLAKNKNLRVQAESPQERRHRTLLRQGDDPETHPITIATHKALKSVKDWDACLAELDRWQVNTMAAWMRRNSHIREELATRPSWLPNSIGGLEKQLAQVRAIVGPRSKVLKNQPRTQRMLDLVTLHQRGLDSVDEYATHIRRHLDQNAGTAPDQRQGVTGTVPMY
;
A
#
# COMPACT_ATOMS: atom_id res chain seq x y z
N MET A 1 -39.12 -25.76 -18.66
CA MET A 1 -39.45 -25.49 -17.24
C MET A 1 -40.72 -24.65 -17.16
N VAL A 2 -41.58 -24.86 -16.15
CA VAL A 2 -42.84 -24.09 -15.98
C VAL A 2 -42.67 -23.09 -14.83
N ARG A 3 -43.08 -21.83 -15.04
CA ARG A 3 -42.98 -20.76 -14.04
C ARG A 3 -43.88 -21.04 -12.82
N ALA A 4 -43.37 -20.81 -11.61
CA ALA A 4 -44.02 -21.15 -10.34
C ALA A 4 -44.20 -19.94 -9.39
N GLY A 5 -44.45 -18.77 -9.97
CA GLY A 5 -44.55 -17.52 -9.22
C GLY A 5 -43.18 -16.93 -8.88
N THR A 6 -43.13 -16.09 -7.86
CA THR A 6 -41.95 -15.28 -7.52
C THR A 6 -41.70 -15.26 -6.02
N TYR A 7 -40.46 -15.02 -5.60
CA TYR A 7 -40.10 -14.78 -4.20
C TYR A 7 -39.23 -13.53 -4.07
N GLY A 8 -39.08 -12.99 -2.86
CA GLY A 8 -38.46 -11.67 -2.64
C GLY A 8 -39.45 -10.52 -2.83
N ALA A 9 -39.03 -9.29 -2.53
CA ALA A 9 -39.87 -8.09 -2.55
C ALA A 9 -39.30 -6.99 -3.45
N GLY A 10 -40.18 -6.14 -3.99
CA GLY A 10 -39.80 -4.98 -4.81
C GLY A 10 -38.90 -5.33 -6.01
N SER A 11 -37.82 -4.57 -6.18
CA SER A 11 -36.78 -4.77 -7.21
C SER A 11 -35.89 -5.99 -6.99
N ALA A 12 -36.07 -6.76 -5.91
CA ALA A 12 -35.35 -7.99 -5.64
C ALA A 12 -36.21 -9.25 -5.87
N ARG A 13 -37.39 -9.12 -6.52
CA ARG A 13 -38.26 -10.24 -6.88
C ARG A 13 -37.56 -11.17 -7.86
N ARG A 14 -37.70 -12.48 -7.65
CA ARG A 14 -37.02 -13.53 -8.42
C ARG A 14 -37.98 -14.61 -8.89
N GLN A 15 -37.64 -15.23 -10.01
CA GLN A 15 -38.43 -16.30 -10.60
C GLN A 15 -38.29 -17.63 -9.83
N LEU A 16 -39.41 -18.28 -9.54
CA LEU A 16 -39.48 -19.68 -9.10
C LEU A 16 -39.90 -20.57 -10.27
N TRP A 17 -39.49 -21.84 -10.24
CA TRP A 17 -39.81 -22.85 -11.24
C TRP A 17 -40.49 -24.05 -10.62
N TRP A 18 -41.37 -24.70 -11.38
CA TRP A 18 -41.96 -25.97 -11.00
C TRP A 18 -41.04 -27.10 -11.45
N CYS A 19 -40.67 -27.96 -10.51
CA CYS A 19 -40.14 -29.28 -10.79
C CYS A 19 -41.31 -30.28 -10.78
N ARG A 20 -41.39 -31.12 -11.80
CA ARG A 20 -42.28 -32.30 -11.85
C ARG A 20 -41.38 -33.53 -11.99
N PRO A 21 -40.97 -34.13 -10.87
CA PRO A 21 -40.15 -35.33 -10.89
C PRO A 21 -40.84 -36.48 -11.63
N THR A 22 -40.08 -37.27 -12.37
CA THR A 22 -40.60 -38.43 -13.12
C THR A 22 -40.81 -39.67 -12.23
N ASP A 23 -40.26 -39.65 -11.02
CA ASP A 23 -40.34 -40.72 -10.01
C ASP A 23 -41.67 -40.75 -9.23
N GLY A 24 -42.64 -39.91 -9.62
CA GLY A 24 -43.94 -39.82 -8.96
C GLY A 24 -43.95 -38.97 -7.68
N THR A 25 -42.81 -38.39 -7.27
CA THR A 25 -42.80 -37.48 -6.12
C THR A 25 -43.60 -36.20 -6.42
N PRO A 26 -44.22 -35.57 -5.39
CA PRO A 26 -45.04 -34.39 -5.61
C PRO A 26 -44.30 -33.26 -6.30
N LYS A 27 -45.01 -32.56 -7.22
CA LYS A 27 -44.48 -31.35 -7.84
C LYS A 27 -44.09 -30.35 -6.76
N HIS A 28 -42.90 -29.77 -6.87
CA HIS A 28 -42.40 -28.79 -5.91
C HIS A 28 -41.86 -27.56 -6.62
N ARG A 29 -41.80 -26.45 -5.88
CA ARG A 29 -41.21 -25.20 -6.36
C ARG A 29 -39.74 -25.17 -6.01
N PHE A 30 -38.92 -24.69 -6.92
CA PHE A 30 -37.51 -24.47 -6.66
C PHE A 30 -37.04 -23.15 -7.29
N ALA A 31 -35.96 -22.61 -6.75
CA ALA A 31 -35.21 -21.54 -7.39
C ALA A 31 -34.02 -22.16 -8.12
N GLU A 32 -33.64 -21.61 -9.28
CA GLU A 32 -32.38 -21.95 -9.95
C GLU A 32 -31.18 -21.80 -9.01
N ARG A 33 -30.03 -22.38 -9.38
CA ARG A 33 -28.82 -22.28 -8.57
C ARG A 33 -28.37 -20.81 -8.40
N LEU A 34 -28.48 -20.03 -9.47
CA LEU A 34 -28.37 -18.57 -9.46
C LEU A 34 -29.69 -17.95 -9.92
N PRO A 35 -30.64 -17.72 -9.00
CA PRO A 35 -31.92 -17.12 -9.35
C PRO A 35 -31.75 -15.74 -9.97
N ARG A 36 -32.57 -15.43 -10.98
CA ARG A 36 -32.57 -14.15 -11.68
C ARG A 36 -33.59 -13.21 -11.10
N THR A 37 -33.21 -11.95 -10.95
CA THR A 37 -34.15 -10.89 -10.61
C THR A 37 -35.05 -10.59 -11.79
N LEU A 38 -36.32 -10.37 -11.50
CA LEU A 38 -37.30 -9.98 -12.50
C LEU A 38 -37.08 -8.53 -12.90
N LEU A 39 -37.03 -8.32 -14.20
CA LEU A 39 -37.01 -7.02 -14.84
C LEU A 39 -38.40 -6.36 -14.68
N ALA A 40 -38.46 -5.03 -14.62
CA ALA A 40 -39.72 -4.32 -14.44
C ALA A 40 -40.65 -4.46 -15.66
N SER A 41 -40.06 -4.50 -16.86
CA SER A 41 -40.72 -4.77 -18.13
C SER A 41 -39.73 -5.50 -19.06
N ALA A 42 -40.23 -6.15 -20.12
CA ALA A 42 -39.38 -6.74 -21.16
C ALA A 42 -38.78 -5.68 -22.10
N ASP A 43 -39.41 -4.50 -22.16
CA ASP A 43 -39.08 -3.45 -23.12
C ASP A 43 -37.97 -2.51 -22.60
N ASP A 44 -37.76 -2.45 -21.28
CA ASP A 44 -36.80 -1.50 -20.65
C ASP A 44 -35.36 -2.01 -20.53
N HIS A 45 -35.07 -3.26 -20.92
CA HIS A 45 -33.82 -3.89 -20.53
C HIS A 45 -33.16 -4.71 -21.65
N ALA A 46 -32.23 -4.06 -22.34
CA ALA A 46 -31.23 -4.69 -23.18
C ALA A 46 -29.96 -4.99 -22.37
N CYS A 47 -29.27 -6.09 -22.71
CA CYS A 47 -27.93 -6.36 -22.19
C CYS A 47 -26.98 -5.21 -22.57
N ALA A 48 -26.35 -4.57 -21.58
CA ALA A 48 -25.47 -3.42 -21.81
C ALA A 48 -24.21 -3.70 -22.66
N HIS A 49 -23.93 -4.96 -22.98
CA HIS A 49 -22.75 -5.36 -23.76
C HIS A 49 -23.08 -5.77 -25.20
N CYS A 50 -24.21 -6.44 -25.42
CA CYS A 50 -24.57 -7.02 -26.71
C CYS A 50 -25.98 -6.63 -27.19
N GLU A 51 -26.61 -5.67 -26.50
CA GLU A 51 -27.90 -5.07 -26.83
C GLU A 51 -29.07 -6.05 -26.96
N THR A 52 -28.87 -7.30 -26.55
CA THR A 52 -29.92 -8.34 -26.56
C THR A 52 -31.03 -7.96 -25.59
N HIS A 53 -32.26 -7.85 -26.11
CA HIS A 53 -33.45 -7.67 -25.28
C HIS A 53 -33.64 -8.88 -24.37
N LEU A 54 -33.77 -8.62 -23.07
CA LEU A 54 -33.92 -9.65 -22.07
C LEU A 54 -35.41 -9.81 -21.73
N ALA A 55 -35.88 -11.05 -21.68
CA ALA A 55 -37.22 -11.32 -21.16
C ALA A 55 -37.31 -10.95 -19.67
N VAL A 56 -38.53 -10.74 -19.17
CA VAL A 56 -38.78 -10.31 -17.77
C VAL A 56 -38.04 -11.15 -16.72
N PHE A 57 -37.79 -12.43 -16.99
CA PHE A 57 -37.14 -13.37 -16.07
C PHE A 57 -35.64 -13.58 -16.34
N GLU A 58 -35.06 -12.91 -17.34
CA GLU A 58 -33.66 -13.05 -17.76
C GLU A 58 -32.73 -12.01 -17.13
N GLY A 59 -33.22 -11.29 -16.11
CA GLY A 59 -32.44 -10.28 -15.40
C GLY A 59 -31.20 -10.82 -14.67
N PRO A 60 -30.50 -9.94 -13.94
CA PRO A 60 -29.23 -10.27 -13.29
C PRO A 60 -29.33 -11.48 -12.37
N GLN A 61 -28.26 -12.29 -12.32
CA GLN A 61 -28.14 -13.44 -11.42
C GLN A 61 -27.78 -13.02 -9.99
N HIS A 62 -28.39 -13.69 -9.02
CA HIS A 62 -28.19 -13.49 -7.58
C HIS A 62 -27.72 -14.78 -6.91
N ALA A 63 -27.04 -14.65 -5.77
CA ALA A 63 -26.91 -15.77 -4.85
C ALA A 63 -28.28 -16.07 -4.22
N ARG A 64 -28.57 -17.35 -3.93
CA ARG A 64 -29.86 -17.77 -3.37
C ARG A 64 -30.21 -17.02 -2.08
N GLN A 65 -29.20 -16.77 -1.25
CA GLN A 65 -29.33 -16.15 0.08
C GLN A 65 -29.03 -14.64 0.10
N TYR A 66 -28.59 -14.02 -1.01
CA TYR A 66 -28.24 -12.60 -1.03
C TYR A 66 -29.26 -11.79 -1.77
N GLU A 67 -29.58 -10.61 -1.26
CA GLU A 67 -30.45 -9.64 -1.93
C GLU A 67 -29.80 -9.02 -3.18
N HIS A 68 -28.47 -8.91 -3.22
CA HIS A 68 -27.74 -8.15 -4.24
C HIS A 68 -27.14 -9.01 -5.37
N ALA A 69 -27.09 -8.45 -6.58
CA ALA A 69 -26.52 -9.12 -7.76
C ALA A 69 -24.99 -9.13 -7.69
N ALA A 70 -24.35 -10.12 -8.34
CA ALA A 70 -22.89 -10.21 -8.39
C ALA A 70 -22.23 -8.94 -8.94
N ARG A 71 -22.83 -8.31 -9.96
CA ARG A 71 -22.36 -7.03 -10.53
C ARG A 71 -22.43 -5.88 -9.53
N THR A 72 -23.41 -5.86 -8.64
CA THR A 72 -23.52 -4.84 -7.57
C THR A 72 -22.38 -4.99 -6.55
N ILE A 73 -22.08 -6.24 -6.17
CA ILE A 73 -20.97 -6.56 -5.27
C ILE A 73 -19.65 -6.15 -5.94
N ALA A 74 -19.44 -6.55 -7.20
CA ALA A 74 -18.26 -6.21 -7.98
C ALA A 74 -18.01 -4.69 -8.07
N ASN A 75 -19.04 -3.89 -8.37
CA ASN A 75 -18.95 -2.43 -8.39
C ASN A 75 -18.53 -1.85 -7.03
N ALA A 76 -19.08 -2.39 -5.94
CA ALA A 76 -18.70 -1.95 -4.60
C ALA A 76 -17.24 -2.27 -4.29
N LEU A 77 -16.74 -3.46 -4.65
CA LEU A 77 -15.33 -3.84 -4.46
C LEU A 77 -14.39 -2.97 -5.30
N ALA A 78 -14.71 -2.73 -6.57
CA ALA A 78 -13.93 -1.85 -7.45
C ALA A 78 -13.88 -0.42 -6.89
N SER A 79 -15.02 0.14 -6.49
CA SER A 79 -15.09 1.47 -5.86
C SER A 79 -14.22 1.56 -4.60
N ILE A 80 -14.16 0.50 -3.78
CA ILE A 80 -13.31 0.45 -2.60
C ILE A 80 -11.82 0.40 -2.97
N GLY A 81 -11.46 -0.35 -4.02
CA GLY A 81 -10.09 -0.43 -4.56
C GLY A 81 -9.55 0.92 -5.01
N VAL A 82 -10.39 1.74 -5.66
CA VAL A 82 -10.07 3.14 -6.03
C VAL A 82 -9.92 4.07 -4.81
N GLY A 83 -10.42 3.63 -3.64
CA GLY A 83 -10.34 4.36 -2.38
C GLY A 83 -11.67 4.86 -1.84
N GLY A 84 -12.79 4.43 -2.42
CA GLY A 84 -14.14 4.66 -1.90
C GLY A 84 -14.30 4.16 -0.46
N SER A 85 -15.08 4.90 0.33
CA SER A 85 -15.42 4.46 1.69
C SER A 85 -16.45 3.34 1.68
N TYR A 86 -16.41 2.44 2.68
CA TYR A 86 -17.42 1.39 2.84
C TYR A 86 -18.85 1.96 2.95
N ARG A 87 -19.01 3.14 3.56
CA ARG A 87 -20.32 3.81 3.64
C ARG A 87 -20.83 4.22 2.26
N HIS A 88 -19.96 4.80 1.43
CA HIS A 88 -20.32 5.20 0.07
C HIS A 88 -20.65 3.98 -0.79
N ALA A 89 -19.81 2.94 -0.77
CA ALA A 89 -20.05 1.70 -1.52
C ALA A 89 -21.36 1.02 -1.10
N ALA A 90 -21.63 0.92 0.21
CA ALA A 90 -22.89 0.36 0.72
C ALA A 90 -24.11 1.20 0.32
N PHE A 91 -23.99 2.53 0.35
CA PHE A 91 -25.06 3.44 -0.07
C PHE A 91 -25.43 3.26 -1.54
N VAL A 92 -24.42 3.25 -2.43
CA VAL A 92 -24.63 3.04 -3.88
C VAL A 92 -25.26 1.67 -4.14
N ALA A 93 -24.77 0.63 -3.47
CA ALA A 93 -25.32 -0.71 -3.61
C ALA A 93 -26.80 -0.82 -3.20
N ARG A 94 -27.18 -0.19 -2.07
CA ARG A 94 -28.58 -0.16 -1.61
C ARG A 94 -29.47 0.67 -2.55
N ARG A 95 -28.95 1.75 -3.13
CA ARG A 95 -29.68 2.56 -4.11
C ARG A 95 -30.00 1.76 -5.38
N VAL A 96 -29.02 1.01 -5.90
CA VAL A 96 -29.22 0.13 -7.07
C VAL A 96 -30.25 -0.96 -6.78
N ALA A 97 -30.27 -1.51 -5.56
CA ALA A 97 -31.25 -2.52 -5.16
C ALA A 97 -32.66 -1.97 -4.87
N GLY A 98 -32.91 -0.66 -5.03
CA GLY A 98 -34.19 -0.02 -4.73
C GLY A 98 -34.46 0.22 -3.23
N GLY A 99 -33.47 -0.04 -2.36
CA GLY A 99 -33.60 0.04 -0.90
C GLY A 99 -33.20 1.38 -0.27
N ALA A 100 -32.61 2.32 -1.02
CA ALA A 100 -32.21 3.63 -0.49
C ALA A 100 -33.26 4.71 -0.80
N LYS A 101 -33.93 5.25 0.23
CA LYS A 101 -34.64 6.52 0.12
C LYS A 101 -33.64 7.64 -0.19
N THR A 102 -34.05 8.61 -1.01
CA THR A 102 -33.25 9.77 -1.45
C THR A 102 -32.52 10.44 -0.29
N TRP A 103 -31.27 10.86 -0.54
CA TRP A 103 -30.45 11.64 0.40
C TRP A 103 -31.08 13.04 0.55
N ASP A 104 -31.81 13.27 1.63
CA ASP A 104 -32.44 14.57 1.91
C ASP A 104 -31.39 15.55 2.46
N VAL A 105 -30.93 16.47 1.61
CA VAL A 105 -29.91 17.48 1.94
C VAL A 105 -30.39 18.47 3.01
N LYS A 106 -31.71 18.68 3.13
CA LYS A 106 -32.29 19.72 4.01
C LYS A 106 -32.47 19.24 5.44
N LYS A 107 -32.50 17.93 5.66
CA LYS A 107 -32.57 17.32 6.99
C LYS A 107 -31.17 16.83 7.37
N ARG A 108 -30.46 17.63 8.17
CA ARG A 108 -29.26 17.19 8.93
C ARG A 108 -29.54 16.02 9.89
N THR A 109 -30.75 15.50 9.93
CA THR A 109 -31.10 14.22 10.56
C THR A 109 -30.73 13.07 9.62
N HIS A 110 -29.69 12.33 10.01
CA HIS A 110 -29.22 11.11 9.35
C HIS A 110 -30.40 10.24 8.88
N PRO A 111 -30.43 9.79 7.61
CA PRO A 111 -31.38 8.77 7.20
C PRO A 111 -31.20 7.58 8.16
N GLY A 112 -32.32 7.12 8.73
CA GLY A 112 -32.35 6.21 9.88
C GLY A 112 -31.30 5.10 9.82
N ARG A 113 -30.76 4.76 11.00
CA ARG A 113 -29.69 3.82 11.36
C ARG A 113 -29.37 2.60 10.44
N ALA A 114 -30.24 2.20 9.52
CA ALA A 114 -30.06 1.10 8.57
C ALA A 114 -29.42 1.49 7.22
N GLY A 115 -29.56 2.73 6.74
CA GLY A 115 -29.19 3.11 5.37
C GLY A 115 -27.75 3.61 5.16
N GLY A 116 -27.07 4.02 6.24
CA GLY A 116 -25.76 4.69 6.18
C GLY A 116 -24.58 3.92 6.79
N ASN A 117 -24.79 2.68 7.26
CA ASN A 117 -23.71 1.89 7.83
C ASN A 117 -22.88 1.21 6.73
N GLY A 118 -21.56 1.19 6.89
CA GLY A 118 -20.64 0.56 5.93
C GLY A 118 -20.54 -0.96 6.09
N THR A 119 -21.36 -1.56 6.96
CA THR A 119 -21.29 -2.97 7.33
C THR A 119 -21.48 -3.87 6.11
N LEU A 120 -22.48 -3.59 5.28
CA LEU A 120 -22.74 -4.36 4.05
C LEU A 120 -21.48 -4.47 3.17
N ALA A 121 -20.86 -3.33 2.85
CA ALA A 121 -19.65 -3.32 2.04
C ALA A 121 -18.45 -3.95 2.76
N ALA A 122 -18.34 -3.78 4.08
CA ALA A 122 -17.28 -4.42 4.86
C ALA A 122 -17.40 -5.95 4.89
N ASP A 123 -18.64 -6.48 4.90
CA ASP A 123 -18.91 -7.91 4.84
C ASP A 123 -18.67 -8.46 3.43
N TRP A 124 -18.96 -7.66 2.39
CA TRP A 124 -18.57 -8.02 1.02
C TRP A 124 -17.07 -8.02 0.79
N VAL A 125 -16.34 -7.06 1.33
CA VAL A 125 -14.86 -7.11 1.31
C VAL A 125 -14.37 -8.36 2.04
N ALA A 126 -14.99 -8.70 3.17
CA ALA A 126 -14.62 -9.91 3.89
C ALA A 126 -14.88 -11.18 3.06
N ALA A 127 -16.05 -11.33 2.47
CA ALA A 127 -16.43 -12.54 1.75
C ALA A 127 -15.79 -12.63 0.35
N PHE A 128 -15.89 -11.57 -0.45
CA PHE A 128 -15.66 -11.63 -1.89
C PHE A 128 -14.34 -11.01 -2.36
N ALA A 129 -13.62 -10.22 -1.53
CA ALA A 129 -12.29 -9.77 -1.94
C ALA A 129 -11.36 -10.96 -2.24
N PRO A 130 -11.27 -12.02 -1.40
CA PRO A 130 -10.46 -13.20 -1.71
C PRO A 130 -10.88 -13.89 -3.02
N VAL A 131 -12.18 -13.90 -3.34
CA VAL A 131 -12.70 -14.53 -4.56
C VAL A 131 -12.22 -13.82 -5.83
N VAL A 132 -12.11 -12.48 -5.78
CA VAL A 132 -11.68 -11.69 -6.95
C VAL A 132 -10.17 -11.49 -7.00
N THR A 133 -9.46 -11.63 -5.88
CA THR A 133 -7.99 -11.47 -5.82
C THR A 133 -7.23 -12.78 -6.02
N ALA A 134 -7.78 -13.91 -5.58
CA ALA A 134 -7.16 -15.24 -5.71
C ALA A 134 -6.69 -15.56 -7.15
N PRO A 135 -7.48 -15.33 -8.22
CA PRO A 135 -7.04 -15.63 -9.59
C PRO A 135 -5.76 -14.89 -10.01
N VAL A 136 -5.49 -13.73 -9.41
CA VAL A 136 -4.28 -12.94 -9.68
C VAL A 136 -3.17 -13.33 -8.72
N PHE A 137 -3.45 -13.43 -7.43
CA PHE A 137 -2.42 -13.56 -6.39
C PHE A 137 -1.95 -14.98 -6.12
N ASP A 138 -2.76 -16.00 -6.39
CA ASP A 138 -2.40 -17.40 -6.16
C ASP A 138 -1.41 -17.92 -7.23
N ALA A 139 -1.41 -17.30 -8.41
CA ALA A 139 -0.50 -17.62 -9.50
C ALA A 139 0.85 -16.86 -9.40
N GLU A 140 1.01 -15.97 -8.43
CA GLU A 140 2.18 -15.10 -8.35
C GLU A 140 3.32 -15.72 -7.55
N VAL A 141 4.51 -15.59 -8.11
CA VAL A 141 5.78 -15.82 -7.42
C VAL A 141 6.56 -14.52 -7.32
N TRP A 142 7.47 -14.42 -6.37
CA TRP A 142 8.33 -13.24 -6.25
C TRP A 142 9.09 -12.96 -7.56
N PRO A 143 9.08 -11.71 -8.06
CA PRO A 143 9.93 -11.31 -9.19
C PRO A 143 11.41 -11.37 -8.82
N GLU A 144 12.29 -11.49 -9.83
CA GLU A 144 13.75 -11.51 -9.63
C GLU A 144 14.25 -10.29 -8.83
N VAL A 145 13.67 -9.11 -9.09
CA VAL A 145 14.01 -7.88 -8.39
C VAL A 145 12.77 -7.24 -7.81
N VAL A 146 12.82 -6.94 -6.52
CA VAL A 146 11.75 -6.25 -5.81
C VAL A 146 12.30 -5.06 -5.04
N ALA A 147 11.59 -3.94 -5.06
CA ALA A 147 11.79 -2.87 -4.10
C ALA A 147 10.83 -3.05 -2.93
N LEU A 148 11.32 -2.91 -1.70
CA LEU A 148 10.53 -2.96 -0.46
C LEU A 148 10.63 -1.63 0.27
N ASP A 149 9.51 -1.20 0.84
CA ASP A 149 9.41 0.02 1.63
C ASP A 149 8.21 -0.06 2.60
N GLU A 150 8.25 0.78 3.63
CA GLU A 150 7.22 0.86 4.66
C GLU A 150 6.50 2.21 4.69
N LEU A 151 5.21 2.13 5.02
CA LEU A 151 4.35 3.28 5.21
C LEU A 151 3.74 3.23 6.62
N PRO A 152 4.43 3.80 7.62
CA PRO A 152 3.96 3.80 8.99
C PRO A 152 2.81 4.80 9.21
N PHE A 153 1.83 4.39 10.02
CA PHE A 153 0.72 5.18 10.52
C PHE A 153 0.74 5.17 12.05
N LYS A 154 0.69 6.36 12.64
CA LYS A 154 0.57 6.53 14.09
C LYS A 154 -0.88 6.76 14.46
N THR A 155 -1.48 5.82 15.18
CA THR A 155 -2.83 5.96 15.75
C THR A 155 -2.75 6.03 17.26
N THR A 156 -3.61 6.86 17.86
CA THR A 156 -3.82 6.89 19.31
C THR A 156 -5.21 6.38 19.63
N TYR A 157 -5.33 5.51 20.62
CA TYR A 157 -6.64 5.14 21.19
C TYR A 157 -6.63 5.35 22.70
N ALA A 158 -7.77 5.80 23.23
CA ALA A 158 -8.00 5.88 24.67
C ALA A 158 -8.16 4.46 25.22
N VAL A 159 -7.46 4.15 26.31
CA VAL A 159 -7.70 2.91 27.03
C VAL A 159 -8.86 3.13 28.01
N PRO A 160 -9.92 2.30 27.96
CA PRO A 160 -11.05 2.41 28.88
C PRO A 160 -10.57 2.44 30.33
N GLY A 161 -11.08 3.38 31.12
CA GLY A 161 -10.71 3.54 32.53
C GLY A 161 -9.39 4.28 32.80
N THR A 162 -8.67 4.74 31.77
CA THR A 162 -7.45 5.54 31.95
C THR A 162 -7.50 6.86 31.19
N ARG A 163 -6.76 7.87 31.66
CA ARG A 163 -6.52 9.12 30.90
C ARG A 163 -5.43 8.96 29.83
N HIS A 164 -4.79 7.79 29.76
CA HIS A 164 -3.67 7.54 28.85
C HIS A 164 -4.15 7.12 27.46
N LYS A 165 -3.49 7.66 26.44
CA LYS A 165 -3.68 7.26 25.04
C LYS A 165 -2.54 6.31 24.65
N HIS A 166 -2.88 5.09 24.24
CA HIS A 166 -1.89 4.18 23.68
C HIS A 166 -1.61 4.56 22.22
N LEU A 167 -0.32 4.70 21.91
CA LEU A 167 0.17 4.81 20.54
C LEU A 167 0.28 3.41 19.95
N THR A 168 -0.44 3.16 18.86
CA THR A 168 -0.23 1.97 18.03
C THR A 168 0.35 2.41 16.69
N ASN A 169 1.45 1.76 16.31
CA ASN A 169 2.06 1.90 15.00
C ASN A 169 1.50 0.82 14.11
N TRP A 170 0.57 1.19 13.25
CA TRP A 170 0.18 0.34 12.14
C TRP A 170 1.13 0.61 10.98
N VAL A 171 1.48 -0.41 10.21
CA VAL A 171 2.32 -0.28 9.02
C VAL A 171 1.65 -0.91 7.83
N ILE A 172 1.78 -0.24 6.69
CA ILE A 172 1.57 -0.85 5.38
C ILE A 172 2.94 -1.09 4.76
N TRP A 173 3.19 -2.28 4.26
CA TRP A 173 4.37 -2.58 3.45
C TRP A 173 3.98 -2.57 1.99
N GLY A 174 4.91 -2.15 1.14
CA GLY A 174 4.76 -2.27 -0.30
C GLY A 174 5.92 -3.03 -0.91
N ALA A 175 5.58 -3.87 -1.89
CA ALA A 175 6.53 -4.51 -2.78
C ALA A 175 6.30 -4.00 -4.20
N TYR A 176 7.36 -3.60 -4.88
CA TYR A 176 7.32 -3.12 -6.25
C TYR A 176 8.24 -3.96 -7.13
N ALA A 177 7.67 -4.61 -8.13
CA ALA A 177 8.40 -5.48 -9.04
C ALA A 177 9.18 -4.63 -10.05
N HIS A 178 10.45 -4.96 -10.22
CA HIS A 178 11.27 -4.47 -11.32
C HIS A 178 11.55 -5.62 -12.29
N TYR A 179 11.25 -5.37 -13.57
CA TYR A 179 11.51 -6.32 -14.65
C TYR A 179 12.70 -5.84 -15.47
N ARG A 180 13.47 -6.78 -16.02
CA ARG A 180 14.60 -6.47 -16.91
C ARG A 180 14.15 -5.69 -18.15
N SER A 181 12.94 -6.00 -18.62
CA SER A 181 12.28 -5.31 -19.72
C SER A 181 10.96 -4.71 -19.24
N GLY A 182 10.76 -3.42 -19.47
CA GLY A 182 9.51 -2.72 -19.21
C GLY A 182 9.46 -1.95 -17.90
N PRO A 183 8.36 -1.19 -17.66
CA PRO A 183 8.19 -0.43 -16.44
C PRO A 183 7.98 -1.37 -15.26
N GLY A 184 8.50 -0.96 -14.10
CA GLY A 184 8.14 -1.62 -12.85
C GLY A 184 6.66 -1.39 -12.50
N ARG A 185 6.15 -2.18 -11.56
CA ARG A 185 4.76 -2.06 -11.08
C ARG A 185 4.64 -2.42 -9.62
N LEU A 186 3.61 -1.91 -8.95
CA LEU A 186 3.25 -2.41 -7.64
C LEU A 186 2.98 -3.91 -7.76
N PHE A 187 3.67 -4.70 -6.93
CA PHE A 187 3.51 -6.13 -6.89
C PHE A 187 2.45 -6.51 -5.84
N ARG A 188 2.68 -6.14 -4.58
CA ARG A 188 1.83 -6.51 -3.46
C ARG A 188 1.89 -5.48 -2.33
N LEU A 189 0.75 -5.30 -1.66
CA LEU A 189 0.68 -4.56 -0.40
C LEU A 189 0.51 -5.54 0.77
N GLY A 190 1.14 -5.23 1.89
CA GLY A 190 1.01 -5.96 3.15
C GLY A 190 0.65 -5.02 4.28
N CYS A 191 0.17 -5.55 5.39
CA CYS A 191 -0.10 -4.72 6.55
C CYS A 191 -0.03 -5.46 7.88
N SER A 192 0.30 -4.71 8.93
CA SER A 192 0.39 -5.22 10.30
C SER A 192 0.11 -4.14 11.33
N GLY A 193 -0.43 -4.56 12.47
CA GLY A 193 -0.59 -3.70 13.65
C GLY A 193 0.70 -3.38 14.39
N GLN A 194 1.82 -3.89 13.90
CA GLN A 194 3.14 -3.70 14.49
C GLN A 194 4.18 -3.51 13.39
N LEU A 195 4.97 -2.43 13.50
CA LEU A 195 6.19 -2.26 12.72
C LEU A 195 7.30 -3.12 13.34
N ASN A 196 7.42 -4.37 12.89
CA ASN A 196 8.49 -5.27 13.32
C ASN A 196 8.90 -6.24 12.20
N SER A 197 10.13 -6.75 12.29
CA SER A 197 10.72 -7.64 11.28
C SER A 197 10.07 -9.01 11.20
N VAL A 198 9.51 -9.53 12.30
CA VAL A 198 8.85 -10.85 12.31
C VAL A 198 7.56 -10.83 11.49
N LYS A 199 6.72 -9.81 11.69
CA LYS A 199 5.48 -9.63 10.93
C LYS A 199 5.76 -9.29 9.47
N ALA A 200 6.83 -8.55 9.20
CA ALA A 200 7.28 -8.34 7.83
C ALA A 200 7.71 -9.67 7.18
N ALA A 201 8.46 -10.52 7.87
CA ALA A 201 8.85 -11.85 7.38
C ALA A 201 7.64 -12.77 7.13
N GLU A 202 6.68 -12.81 8.06
CA GLU A 202 5.40 -13.53 7.87
C GLU A 202 4.68 -13.08 6.59
N TRP A 203 4.70 -11.78 6.29
CA TRP A 203 4.12 -11.25 5.05
C TRP A 203 4.92 -11.65 3.80
N LEU A 204 6.26 -11.60 3.85
CA LEU A 204 7.12 -12.01 2.73
C LEU A 204 6.87 -13.46 2.32
N LEU A 205 6.60 -14.33 3.31
CA LEU A 205 6.28 -15.74 3.12
C LEU A 205 4.86 -16.01 2.57
N THR A 206 4.01 -14.98 2.43
CA THR A 206 2.66 -15.15 1.83
C THR A 206 2.67 -15.29 0.31
N VAL A 207 3.83 -15.08 -0.32
CA VAL A 207 4.03 -15.24 -1.76
C VAL A 207 5.11 -16.31 -1.97
N PRO A 208 4.85 -17.32 -2.80
CA PRO A 208 5.81 -18.38 -3.06
C PRO A 208 7.08 -17.88 -3.77
N GLY A 209 8.17 -18.61 -3.57
CA GLY A 209 9.50 -18.29 -4.11
C GLY A 209 10.22 -17.22 -3.31
N ARG A 210 11.26 -16.65 -3.92
CA ARG A 210 12.05 -15.55 -3.36
C ARG A 210 12.63 -14.67 -4.47
N PRO A 211 12.82 -13.36 -4.23
CA PRO A 211 13.56 -12.51 -5.15
C PRO A 211 15.06 -12.84 -5.12
N LYS A 212 15.77 -12.50 -6.19
CA LYS A 212 17.24 -12.52 -6.21
C LYS A 212 17.84 -11.26 -5.60
N TYR A 213 17.20 -10.11 -5.86
CA TYR A 213 17.62 -8.81 -5.36
C TYR A 213 16.48 -8.08 -4.66
N VAL A 214 16.77 -7.50 -3.50
CA VAL A 214 15.84 -6.66 -2.75
C VAL A 214 16.40 -5.25 -2.61
N VAL A 215 15.71 -4.27 -3.19
CA VAL A 215 16.09 -2.86 -3.11
C VAL A 215 15.30 -2.18 -1.98
N CYS A 216 15.98 -1.56 -1.02
CA CYS A 216 15.34 -0.86 0.10
C CYS A 216 16.05 0.45 0.45
N ASP A 217 15.39 1.33 1.18
CA ASP A 217 15.92 2.64 1.62
C ASP A 217 17.00 2.56 2.72
N GLY A 218 17.33 1.34 3.18
CA GLY A 218 18.26 1.11 4.30
C GLY A 218 17.57 1.03 5.66
N ALA A 219 16.24 0.93 5.72
CA ALA A 219 15.53 0.67 6.97
C ALA A 219 16.03 -0.62 7.63
N LYS A 220 16.40 -0.51 8.92
CA LYS A 220 16.98 -1.61 9.71
C LYS A 220 16.06 -2.83 9.85
N MET A 221 14.78 -2.69 9.53
CA MET A 221 13.79 -3.75 9.62
C MET A 221 13.99 -4.80 8.51
N TRP A 222 14.22 -4.36 7.27
CA TRP A 222 14.23 -5.24 6.10
C TRP A 222 15.34 -6.29 6.13
N PRO A 223 16.60 -5.98 6.48
CA PRO A 223 17.62 -7.02 6.58
C PRO A 223 17.27 -8.16 7.53
N LYS A 224 16.67 -7.84 8.67
CA LYS A 224 16.21 -8.85 9.64
C LYS A 224 15.00 -9.62 9.11
N ALA A 225 14.05 -8.95 8.46
CA ALA A 225 12.87 -9.61 7.91
C ALA A 225 13.23 -10.57 6.77
N ILE A 226 14.16 -10.18 5.91
CA ILE A 226 14.69 -10.98 4.80
C ILE A 226 15.44 -12.19 5.33
N ALA A 227 16.32 -12.02 6.32
CA ALA A 227 17.03 -13.13 6.95
C ALA A 227 16.10 -14.13 7.64
N LEU A 228 14.96 -13.67 8.17
CA LEU A 228 13.93 -14.54 8.77
C LEU A 228 13.08 -15.26 7.72
N ALA A 229 12.74 -14.61 6.61
CA ALA A 229 11.89 -15.18 5.56
C ALA A 229 12.67 -16.10 4.61
N TRP A 230 13.89 -15.71 4.26
CA TRP A 230 14.75 -16.38 3.28
C TRP A 230 16.17 -16.49 3.83
N PRO A 231 16.39 -17.34 4.86
CA PRO A 231 17.71 -17.57 5.40
C PRO A 231 18.63 -18.19 4.36
N GLN A 232 19.93 -17.92 4.48
CA GLN A 232 20.93 -18.70 3.75
C GLN A 232 21.00 -20.09 4.38
N VAL A 233 20.83 -21.13 3.57
CA VAL A 233 20.97 -22.52 4.01
C VAL A 233 22.34 -23.01 3.56
N VAL A 234 23.11 -23.51 4.51
CA VAL A 234 24.44 -24.06 4.30
C VAL A 234 24.41 -25.50 4.77
N ASP A 235 24.98 -26.39 3.98
CA ASP A 235 25.23 -27.77 4.36
C ASP A 235 26.26 -27.79 5.50
N GLU A 236 25.87 -28.33 6.66
CA GLU A 236 26.70 -28.27 7.87
C GLU A 236 27.97 -29.13 7.77
N GLU A 237 27.96 -30.18 6.93
CA GLU A 237 29.08 -31.11 6.79
C GLU A 237 30.11 -30.61 5.78
N THR A 238 29.64 -30.06 4.66
CA THR A 238 30.49 -29.62 3.53
C THR A 238 30.78 -28.13 3.53
N GLY A 239 29.97 -27.32 4.24
CA GLY A 239 30.01 -25.86 4.18
C GLY A 239 29.47 -25.29 2.87
N GLU A 240 28.87 -26.10 2.00
CA GLU A 240 28.31 -25.66 0.72
C GLU A 240 27.02 -24.87 0.93
N ILE A 241 26.85 -23.76 0.19
CA ILE A 241 25.62 -22.99 0.23
C ILE A 241 24.55 -23.71 -0.60
N LEU A 242 23.59 -24.33 0.07
CA LEU A 242 22.46 -25.02 -0.55
C LEU A 242 21.42 -24.02 -1.06
N GLU A 243 21.21 -22.94 -0.32
CA GLU A 243 20.27 -21.88 -0.70
C GLU A 243 20.78 -20.49 -0.36
N GLU A 244 20.90 -19.64 -1.37
CA GLU A 244 21.31 -18.24 -1.18
C GLU A 244 20.15 -17.38 -0.65
N SER A 245 20.48 -16.49 0.30
CA SER A 245 19.58 -15.41 0.71
C SER A 245 19.57 -14.29 -0.35
N PRO A 246 18.45 -13.56 -0.53
CA PRO A 246 18.41 -12.46 -1.49
C PRO A 246 19.46 -11.38 -1.19
N VAL A 247 20.09 -10.88 -2.24
CA VAL A 247 21.06 -9.79 -2.10
C VAL A 247 20.33 -8.50 -1.79
N ILE A 248 20.63 -7.92 -0.64
CA ILE A 248 20.05 -6.64 -0.21
C ILE A 248 20.85 -5.50 -0.82
N VAL A 249 20.12 -4.60 -1.44
CA VAL A 249 20.65 -3.52 -2.24
C VAL A 249 20.08 -2.20 -1.71
N PRO A 250 20.90 -1.25 -1.25
CA PRO A 250 20.42 0.05 -0.84
C PRO A 250 19.97 0.90 -2.05
N CYS A 251 18.93 1.69 -1.82
CA CYS A 251 18.44 2.69 -2.75
C CYS A 251 19.46 3.83 -2.86
N ARG A 252 20.10 4.00 -4.02
CA ARG A 252 21.11 5.05 -4.24
C ARG A 252 20.55 6.46 -4.05
N TRP A 253 19.28 6.68 -4.39
CA TRP A 253 18.65 7.98 -4.14
C TRP A 253 18.57 8.29 -2.64
N HIS A 254 18.13 7.34 -1.82
CA HIS A 254 18.08 7.51 -0.36
C HIS A 254 19.47 7.66 0.25
N LEU A 255 20.44 6.86 -0.20
CA LEU A 255 21.84 7.04 0.20
C LEU A 255 22.33 8.45 -0.13
N GLN A 256 22.06 8.95 -1.35
CA GLN A 256 22.45 10.30 -1.75
C GLN A 256 21.81 11.37 -0.85
N GLN A 257 20.55 11.21 -0.45
CA GLN A 257 19.89 12.13 0.49
C GLN A 257 20.52 12.05 1.88
N GLN A 258 20.81 10.85 2.39
CA GLN A 258 21.51 10.67 3.65
C GLN A 258 22.88 11.36 3.63
N MET A 259 23.64 11.21 2.54
CA MET A 259 24.92 11.89 2.34
C MET A 259 24.76 13.42 2.41
N ARG A 260 23.74 13.97 1.74
CA ARG A 260 23.44 15.41 1.78
C ARG A 260 23.06 15.89 3.17
N GLU A 261 22.26 15.13 3.92
CA GLU A 261 21.90 15.47 5.29
C GLU A 261 23.11 15.44 6.23
N GLN A 262 24.01 14.46 6.07
CA GLN A 262 25.26 14.42 6.83
C GLN A 262 26.12 15.66 6.54
N LEU A 263 26.25 16.08 5.27
CA LEU A 263 26.96 17.31 4.91
C LEU A 263 26.37 18.56 5.58
N LYS A 264 25.04 18.69 5.62
CA LYS A 264 24.38 19.86 6.26
C LYS A 264 24.75 20.00 7.74
N THR A 265 25.06 18.90 8.41
CA THR A 265 25.44 18.88 9.83
C THR A 265 26.95 18.93 10.07
N ALA A 266 27.75 18.75 9.03
CA ALA A 266 29.20 18.63 9.17
C ALA A 266 29.88 20.00 9.34
N SER A 267 30.95 20.02 10.13
CA SER A 267 31.88 21.15 10.16
C SER A 267 32.87 21.01 9.02
N ILE A 268 32.92 22.02 8.15
CA ILE A 268 33.87 22.08 7.03
C ILE A 268 34.99 23.03 7.43
N LEU A 269 36.23 22.54 7.40
CA LEU A 269 37.42 23.33 7.67
C LEU A 269 38.14 23.65 6.35
N PRO A 270 38.99 24.68 6.32
CA PRO A 270 39.84 24.92 5.15
C PRO A 270 40.66 23.66 4.80
N PRO A 271 40.98 23.48 3.51
CA PRO A 271 41.68 22.31 3.06
C PRO A 271 43.05 22.23 3.74
N ARG A 272 43.51 21.02 4.09
CA ARG A 272 44.79 20.80 4.78
C ARG A 272 45.99 21.42 4.06
N ASP A 273 45.91 21.52 2.73
CA ASP A 273 46.96 22.06 1.88
C ASP A 273 46.82 23.59 1.68
N ALA A 274 45.87 24.25 2.36
CA ALA A 274 45.71 25.69 2.26
C ALA A 274 46.95 26.41 2.83
N PRO A 275 47.49 27.42 2.14
CA PRO A 275 48.56 28.23 2.69
C PRO A 275 48.09 28.86 4.01
N ALA A 276 49.00 28.89 5.01
CA ALA A 276 48.70 29.45 6.32
C ALA A 276 48.06 30.84 6.16
N PRO A 277 46.96 31.14 6.89
CA PRO A 277 46.32 32.43 6.77
C PRO A 277 47.36 33.51 7.05
N ARG A 278 47.52 34.45 6.11
CA ARG A 278 48.41 35.60 6.32
C ARG A 278 48.01 36.26 7.63
N PRO A 279 48.96 36.59 8.52
CA PRO A 279 48.65 37.25 9.78
C PRO A 279 47.83 38.50 9.47
N VAL A 280 46.59 38.51 9.94
CA VAL A 280 45.72 39.68 9.80
C VAL A 280 46.33 40.75 10.70
N THR A 281 46.97 41.74 10.10
CA THR A 281 47.36 42.96 10.81
C THR A 281 46.10 43.53 11.44
N PRO A 282 46.04 43.73 12.77
CA PRO A 282 44.83 44.20 13.42
C PRO A 282 44.47 45.57 12.84
N ALA A 283 43.31 45.66 12.19
CA ALA A 283 42.78 46.93 11.73
C ALA A 283 42.61 47.88 12.93
N PRO A 284 42.82 49.20 12.75
CA PRO A 284 42.64 50.18 13.81
C PRO A 284 41.21 50.07 14.36
N ARG A 285 41.08 49.98 15.69
CA ARG A 285 39.79 50.00 16.38
C ARG A 285 39.10 51.35 16.14
N LEU A 286 38.32 51.46 15.07
CA LEU A 286 37.32 52.52 14.93
C LEU A 286 36.17 52.23 15.91
N ARG A 287 36.06 53.05 16.95
CA ARG A 287 34.92 53.07 17.88
C ARG A 287 33.66 53.46 17.09
N LEU A 288 32.84 52.48 16.69
CA LEU A 288 31.48 52.77 16.25
C LEU A 288 30.59 53.06 17.46
N ALA A 289 29.89 54.19 17.39
CA ALA A 289 28.90 54.61 18.36
C ALA A 289 27.75 53.58 18.47
N LYS A 290 27.31 53.35 19.71
CA LYS A 290 26.19 52.47 20.06
C LYS A 290 24.89 52.95 19.42
N ASN A 291 24.47 52.34 18.32
CA ASN A 291 23.12 52.52 17.80
C ASN A 291 22.22 51.38 18.31
N LYS A 292 21.31 51.69 19.24
CA LYS A 292 20.51 50.71 20.02
C LYS A 292 19.25 50.18 19.30
N ASN A 293 19.01 50.52 18.03
CA ASN A 293 17.72 50.24 17.36
C ASN A 293 17.84 49.42 16.06
N LEU A 294 18.59 48.32 16.07
CA LEU A 294 18.50 47.30 15.03
C LEU A 294 18.24 45.94 15.70
N ARG A 295 16.96 45.60 15.81
CA ARG A 295 16.51 44.25 16.18
C ARG A 295 16.74 43.37 14.96
N VAL A 296 17.99 43.00 14.73
CA VAL A 296 18.38 41.97 13.76
C VAL A 296 17.67 40.69 14.20
N GLN A 297 16.76 40.17 13.37
CA GLN A 297 16.21 38.84 13.57
C GLN A 297 17.39 37.89 13.76
N ALA A 298 17.49 37.25 14.93
CA ALA A 298 18.58 36.36 15.21
C ALA A 298 18.50 35.20 14.21
N GLU A 299 19.40 35.21 13.22
CA GLU A 299 19.59 34.10 12.29
C GLU A 299 19.62 32.80 13.08
N SER A 300 18.83 31.83 12.63
CA SER A 300 18.81 30.51 13.22
C SER A 300 20.22 29.91 13.24
N PRO A 301 20.55 29.01 14.18
CA PRO A 301 21.83 28.31 14.18
C PRO A 301 22.14 27.60 12.86
N GLN A 302 21.10 27.21 12.11
CA GLN A 302 21.19 26.62 10.78
C GLN A 302 21.62 27.65 9.72
N GLU A 303 21.03 28.84 9.71
CA GLU A 303 21.40 29.94 8.81
C GLU A 303 22.82 30.44 9.08
N ARG A 304 23.25 30.52 10.35
CA ARG A 304 24.65 30.87 10.68
C ARG A 304 25.66 29.83 10.19
N ARG A 305 25.32 28.54 10.26
CA ARG A 305 26.19 27.45 9.79
C ARG A 305 26.24 27.39 8.26
N HIS A 306 25.10 27.58 7.59
CA HIS A 306 25.05 27.70 6.14
C HIS A 306 25.82 28.94 5.64
N ARG A 307 25.76 30.05 6.39
CA ARG A 307 26.55 31.26 6.13
C ARG A 307 28.05 31.10 6.44
N THR A 308 28.44 30.09 7.23
CA THR A 308 29.85 29.75 7.46
C THR A 308 30.44 29.01 6.24
N LEU A 309 29.64 28.23 5.51
CA LEU A 309 30.02 27.70 4.18
C LEU A 309 30.31 28.84 3.19
N LEU A 310 29.50 29.91 3.25
CA LEU A 310 29.57 31.05 2.33
C LEU A 310 30.67 32.09 2.64
N ARG A 311 31.41 31.95 3.76
CA ARG A 311 32.47 32.92 4.10
C ARG A 311 33.69 32.89 3.17
N GLN A 312 33.80 31.89 2.29
CA GLN A 312 34.88 31.79 1.29
C GLN A 312 34.47 32.24 -0.12
N GLY A 313 33.21 32.67 -0.35
CA GLY A 313 32.76 33.17 -1.65
C GLY A 313 32.38 32.08 -2.67
N ASP A 314 32.44 30.81 -2.28
CA ASP A 314 32.06 29.69 -3.15
C ASP A 314 30.56 29.43 -3.10
N ASP A 315 29.94 29.28 -4.27
CA ASP A 315 28.55 28.85 -4.41
C ASP A 315 28.41 27.42 -3.85
N PRO A 316 27.48 27.16 -2.89
CA PRO A 316 27.26 25.85 -2.28
C PRO A 316 27.10 24.70 -3.28
N GLU A 317 26.54 24.97 -4.45
CA GLU A 317 26.36 23.97 -5.51
C GLU A 317 27.66 23.67 -6.28
N THR A 318 28.61 24.61 -6.29
CA THR A 318 29.90 24.47 -6.98
C THR A 318 31.04 24.01 -6.06
N HIS A 319 30.81 23.98 -4.75
CA HIS A 319 31.82 23.57 -3.78
C HIS A 319 32.35 22.15 -4.09
N PRO A 320 33.68 21.90 -4.10
CA PRO A 320 34.27 20.61 -4.48
C PRO A 320 33.67 19.41 -3.75
N ILE A 321 33.42 19.56 -2.45
CA ILE A 321 32.78 18.52 -1.61
C ILE A 321 31.35 18.22 -2.07
N THR A 322 30.56 19.23 -2.45
CA THR A 322 29.20 19.04 -2.96
C THR A 322 29.23 18.25 -4.28
N ILE A 323 30.13 18.63 -5.19
CA ILE A 323 30.33 17.94 -6.47
C ILE A 323 30.77 16.49 -6.24
N ALA A 324 31.74 16.26 -5.36
CA ALA A 324 32.25 14.93 -5.04
C ALA A 324 31.15 14.06 -4.41
N THR A 325 30.37 14.63 -3.48
CA THR A 325 29.23 13.97 -2.85
C THR A 325 28.16 13.56 -3.87
N HIS A 326 27.88 14.39 -4.89
CA HIS A 326 26.95 14.04 -5.97
C HIS A 326 27.43 12.91 -6.89
N LYS A 327 28.75 12.73 -7.01
CA LYS A 327 29.34 11.68 -7.85
C LYS A 327 29.60 10.39 -7.09
N ALA A 328 29.73 10.44 -5.76
CA ALA A 328 30.22 9.36 -4.92
C ALA A 328 29.55 7.97 -5.16
N LEU A 329 28.27 7.93 -5.50
CA LEU A 329 27.52 6.69 -5.72
C LEU A 329 27.52 6.19 -7.18
N LYS A 330 28.28 6.81 -8.07
CA LYS A 330 28.38 6.41 -9.48
C LYS A 330 29.35 5.26 -9.70
N SER A 331 30.48 5.27 -9.01
CA SER A 331 31.53 4.26 -9.13
C SER A 331 32.39 4.18 -7.87
N VAL A 332 33.14 3.08 -7.71
CA VAL A 332 34.14 2.94 -6.64
C VAL A 332 35.17 4.08 -6.70
N LYS A 333 35.59 4.48 -7.89
CA LYS A 333 36.51 5.60 -8.11
C LYS A 333 35.94 6.92 -7.58
N ASP A 334 34.67 7.20 -7.86
CA ASP A 334 34.01 8.41 -7.38
C ASP A 334 33.79 8.40 -5.85
N TRP A 335 33.52 7.23 -5.27
CA TRP A 335 33.45 7.04 -3.83
C TRP A 335 34.78 7.38 -3.15
N ASP A 336 35.88 6.81 -3.65
CA ASP A 336 37.23 7.02 -3.11
C ASP A 336 37.68 8.47 -3.30
N ALA A 337 37.36 9.09 -4.44
CA ALA A 337 37.60 10.51 -4.67
C ALA A 337 36.82 11.41 -3.70
N CYS A 338 35.56 11.05 -3.39
CA CYS A 338 34.78 11.77 -2.39
C CYS A 338 35.36 11.65 -0.98
N LEU A 339 35.83 10.46 -0.58
CA LEU A 339 36.53 10.29 0.70
C LEU A 339 37.80 11.15 0.78
N ALA A 340 38.59 11.19 -0.29
CA ALA A 340 39.80 12.01 -0.36
C ALA A 340 39.50 13.52 -0.22
N GLU A 341 38.47 14.01 -0.90
CA GLU A 341 38.02 15.40 -0.74
C GLU A 341 37.50 15.68 0.67
N LEU A 342 36.71 14.78 1.26
CA LEU A 342 36.24 14.96 2.64
C LEU A 342 37.40 15.03 3.64
N ASP A 343 38.44 14.22 3.46
CA ASP A 343 39.65 14.25 4.30
C ASP A 343 40.46 15.54 4.09
N ARG A 344 40.60 15.98 2.84
CA ARG A 344 41.28 17.23 2.49
C ARG A 344 40.64 18.41 3.20
N TRP A 345 39.31 18.50 3.18
CA TRP A 345 38.51 19.55 3.81
C TRP A 345 38.11 19.23 5.26
N GLN A 346 38.65 18.14 5.82
CA GLN A 346 38.51 17.73 7.22
C GLN A 346 37.04 17.59 7.67
N VAL A 347 36.16 17.13 6.77
CA VAL A 347 34.74 16.87 7.02
C VAL A 347 34.58 15.51 7.71
N ASN A 348 35.09 15.44 8.93
CA ASN A 348 35.34 14.18 9.66
C ASN A 348 34.06 13.36 9.89
N THR A 349 32.93 14.00 10.17
CA THR A 349 31.65 13.30 10.45
C THR A 349 31.16 12.51 9.24
N MET A 350 31.24 13.12 8.06
CA MET A 350 30.83 12.50 6.81
C MET A 350 31.83 11.43 6.35
N ALA A 351 33.13 11.72 6.44
CA ALA A 351 34.17 10.73 6.13
C ALA A 351 34.04 9.48 7.03
N ALA A 352 33.80 9.67 8.34
CA ALA A 352 33.54 8.57 9.27
C ALA A 352 32.24 7.83 8.97
N TRP A 353 31.20 8.51 8.49
CA TRP A 353 29.98 7.84 8.01
C TRP A 353 30.27 6.98 6.78
N MET A 354 30.95 7.50 5.76
CA MET A 354 31.29 6.73 4.56
C MET A 354 32.15 5.50 4.91
N ARG A 355 33.17 5.66 5.76
CA ARG A 355 34.01 4.52 6.20
C ARG A 355 33.21 3.44 6.94
N ARG A 356 32.27 3.83 7.81
CA ARG A 356 31.38 2.87 8.51
C ARG A 356 30.42 2.16 7.57
N ASN A 357 30.16 2.72 6.39
CA ASN A 357 29.32 2.13 5.36
C ASN A 357 30.14 1.65 4.16
N SER A 358 31.32 1.05 4.41
CA SER A 358 32.22 0.52 3.37
C SER A 358 31.56 -0.55 2.50
N HIS A 359 30.56 -1.27 3.01
CA HIS A 359 29.76 -2.22 2.24
C HIS A 359 29.08 -1.57 1.01
N ILE A 360 28.75 -0.27 1.06
CA ILE A 360 28.22 0.46 -0.10
C ILE A 360 29.27 0.52 -1.21
N ARG A 361 30.54 0.74 -0.85
CA ARG A 361 31.66 0.75 -1.82
C ARG A 361 31.84 -0.61 -2.49
N GLU A 362 31.75 -1.70 -1.73
CA GLU A 362 31.83 -3.07 -2.25
C GLU A 362 30.66 -3.37 -3.20
N GLU A 363 29.46 -2.91 -2.85
CA GLU A 363 28.29 -3.00 -3.71
C GLU A 363 28.47 -2.20 -5.01
N LEU A 364 29.04 -0.98 -4.97
CA LEU A 364 29.32 -0.19 -6.19
C LEU A 364 30.22 -0.94 -7.18
N ALA A 365 31.07 -1.86 -6.71
CA ALA A 365 31.96 -2.66 -7.56
C ALA A 365 31.22 -3.83 -8.25
N THR A 366 30.23 -4.40 -7.57
CA THR A 366 29.59 -5.68 -7.96
C THR A 366 28.15 -5.51 -8.47
N ARG A 367 27.55 -4.33 -8.26
CA ARG A 367 26.16 -4.04 -8.61
C ARG A 367 25.94 -4.13 -10.13
N PRO A 368 25.03 -5.01 -10.59
CA PRO A 368 24.62 -5.02 -11.98
C PRO A 368 24.03 -3.67 -12.43
N SER A 369 24.44 -3.19 -13.61
CA SER A 369 24.02 -1.88 -14.15
C SER A 369 22.52 -1.74 -14.39
N TRP A 370 21.82 -2.86 -14.58
CA TRP A 370 20.38 -2.92 -14.83
C TRP A 370 19.52 -2.88 -13.55
N LEU A 371 20.13 -2.98 -12.35
CA LEU A 371 19.38 -2.87 -11.09
C LEU A 371 18.89 -1.44 -10.84
N PRO A 372 17.65 -1.25 -10.36
CA PRO A 372 17.06 0.08 -10.18
C PRO A 372 17.81 0.88 -9.10
N ASN A 373 18.26 2.08 -9.46
CA ASN A 373 18.98 2.98 -8.54
C ASN A 373 18.07 3.67 -7.50
N SER A 374 16.75 3.56 -7.66
CA SER A 374 15.78 4.22 -6.81
C SER A 374 14.53 3.36 -6.63
N ILE A 375 13.90 3.49 -5.47
CA ILE A 375 12.58 2.93 -5.15
C ILE A 375 11.44 3.94 -5.39
N GLY A 376 11.70 5.06 -6.06
CA GLY A 376 10.70 6.13 -6.25
C GLY A 376 9.41 5.70 -6.95
N GLY A 377 9.46 4.64 -7.75
CA GLY A 377 8.25 3.99 -8.29
C GLY A 377 7.33 3.45 -7.19
N LEU A 378 7.91 2.79 -6.18
CA LEU A 378 7.19 2.31 -5.00
C LEU A 378 6.71 3.46 -4.12
N GLU A 379 7.56 4.46 -3.85
CA GLU A 379 7.17 5.61 -3.02
C GLU A 379 5.96 6.35 -3.61
N LYS A 380 5.91 6.50 -4.94
CA LYS A 380 4.75 7.08 -5.63
C LYS A 380 3.49 6.26 -5.40
N GLN A 381 3.57 4.93 -5.44
CA GLN A 381 2.43 4.05 -5.18
C GLN A 381 2.01 4.12 -3.70
N LEU A 382 2.96 4.10 -2.77
CA LEU A 382 2.70 4.26 -1.33
C LEU A 382 2.12 5.63 -0.99
N ALA A 383 2.48 6.70 -1.72
CA ALA A 383 1.85 8.01 -1.57
C ALA A 383 0.36 7.97 -1.97
N GLN A 384 0.00 7.26 -3.03
CA GLN A 384 -1.40 7.03 -3.40
C GLN A 384 -2.12 6.19 -2.35
N VAL A 385 -1.50 5.12 -1.84
CA VAL A 385 -2.04 4.32 -0.74
C VAL A 385 -2.25 5.18 0.51
N ARG A 386 -1.33 6.09 0.82
CA ARG A 386 -1.46 7.05 1.93
C ARG A 386 -2.67 7.96 1.73
N ALA A 387 -2.94 8.43 0.52
CA ALA A 387 -4.14 9.23 0.23
C ALA A 387 -5.43 8.43 0.46
N ILE A 388 -5.44 7.16 0.07
CA ILE A 388 -6.58 6.24 0.21
C ILE A 388 -6.82 5.82 1.68
N VAL A 389 -5.76 5.57 2.44
CA VAL A 389 -5.81 4.98 3.78
C VAL A 389 -5.75 6.04 4.88
N GLY A 390 -4.98 7.10 4.69
CA GLY A 390 -4.71 8.15 5.67
C GLY A 390 -5.96 8.66 6.41
N PRO A 391 -7.01 9.09 5.70
CA PRO A 391 -8.24 9.59 6.32
C PRO A 391 -8.96 8.59 7.24
N ARG A 392 -8.73 7.29 7.04
CA ARG A 392 -9.38 6.18 7.77
C ARG A 392 -8.43 5.37 8.65
N SER A 393 -7.15 5.74 8.74
CA SER A 393 -6.12 5.01 9.49
C SER A 393 -6.49 4.72 10.96
N LYS A 394 -7.30 5.58 11.59
CA LYS A 394 -7.77 5.42 12.98
C LYS A 394 -8.81 4.30 13.18
N VAL A 395 -9.46 3.85 12.11
CA VAL A 395 -10.55 2.85 12.16
C VAL A 395 -10.15 1.48 11.58
N LEU A 396 -8.93 1.35 11.08
CA LEU A 396 -8.39 0.10 10.49
C LEU A 396 -7.86 -0.86 11.56
N LYS A 397 -8.69 -1.19 12.56
CA LYS A 397 -8.30 -2.06 13.68
C LYS A 397 -8.33 -3.56 13.34
N ASN A 398 -9.00 -3.94 12.25
CA ASN A 398 -9.14 -5.34 11.85
C ASN A 398 -8.15 -5.65 10.72
N GLN A 399 -7.02 -6.27 11.08
CA GLN A 399 -5.95 -6.57 10.13
C GLN A 399 -6.41 -7.42 8.94
N PRO A 400 -7.11 -8.55 9.10
CA PRO A 400 -7.59 -9.35 7.97
C PRO A 400 -8.47 -8.55 6.99
N ARG A 401 -9.37 -7.71 7.49
CA ARG A 401 -10.22 -6.86 6.63
C ARG A 401 -9.42 -5.76 5.94
N THR A 402 -8.46 -5.15 6.64
CA THR A 402 -7.57 -4.14 6.05
C THR A 402 -6.73 -4.77 4.94
N GLN A 403 -6.19 -5.97 5.14
CA GLN A 403 -5.44 -6.68 4.11
C GLN A 403 -6.30 -6.92 2.87
N ARG A 404 -7.52 -7.46 3.02
CA ARG A 404 -8.47 -7.68 1.91
C ARG A 404 -8.81 -6.39 1.15
N MET A 405 -8.87 -5.25 1.84
CA MET A 405 -9.04 -3.95 1.19
C MET A 405 -7.79 -3.53 0.42
N LEU A 406 -6.59 -3.72 0.99
CA LEU A 406 -5.32 -3.42 0.32
C LEU A 406 -5.06 -4.33 -0.90
N ASP A 407 -5.57 -5.55 -0.87
CA ASP A 407 -5.57 -6.47 -2.01
C ASP A 407 -6.36 -5.87 -3.19
N LEU A 408 -7.54 -5.29 -2.93
CA LEU A 408 -8.33 -4.57 -3.95
C LEU A 408 -7.62 -3.30 -4.44
N VAL A 409 -6.97 -2.55 -3.54
CA VAL A 409 -6.17 -1.37 -3.90
C VAL A 409 -4.98 -1.78 -4.79
N THR A 410 -4.37 -2.93 -4.51
CA THR A 410 -3.27 -3.49 -5.30
C THR A 410 -3.75 -3.82 -6.72
N LEU A 411 -4.90 -4.49 -6.88
CA LEU A 411 -5.47 -4.75 -8.21
C LEU A 411 -5.76 -3.45 -8.96
N HIS A 412 -6.34 -2.45 -8.30
CA HIS A 412 -6.62 -1.15 -8.90
C HIS A 412 -5.35 -0.43 -9.39
N GLN A 413 -4.32 -0.33 -8.53
CA GLN A 413 -3.06 0.32 -8.92
C GLN A 413 -2.31 -0.42 -10.03
N ARG A 414 -2.63 -1.70 -10.24
CA ARG A 414 -2.11 -2.52 -11.34
C ARG A 414 -2.97 -2.44 -12.61
N GLY A 415 -4.11 -1.76 -12.57
CA GLY A 415 -5.08 -1.72 -13.67
C GLY A 415 -5.75 -3.06 -13.94
N LEU A 416 -5.84 -3.93 -12.91
CA LEU A 416 -6.46 -5.25 -12.97
C LEU A 416 -7.82 -5.28 -12.26
N ASP A 417 -8.37 -4.12 -11.91
CA ASP A 417 -9.70 -4.01 -11.35
C ASP A 417 -10.74 -3.87 -12.46
N SER A 418 -11.36 -4.99 -12.83
CA SER A 418 -12.48 -4.99 -13.77
C SER A 418 -13.76 -5.43 -13.07
N VAL A 419 -14.80 -4.60 -13.16
CA VAL A 419 -16.13 -4.93 -12.62
C VAL A 419 -16.69 -6.19 -13.29
N ASP A 420 -16.46 -6.36 -14.58
CA ASP A 420 -16.95 -7.52 -15.33
C ASP A 420 -16.19 -8.81 -14.97
N GLU A 421 -14.87 -8.72 -14.76
CA GLU A 421 -14.07 -9.85 -14.28
C GLU A 421 -14.46 -10.21 -12.84
N TYR A 422 -14.55 -9.22 -11.95
CA TYR A 422 -15.01 -9.43 -10.57
C TYR A 422 -16.38 -10.09 -10.52
N ALA A 423 -17.35 -9.60 -11.29
CA ALA A 423 -18.68 -10.18 -11.37
C ALA A 423 -18.65 -11.61 -11.92
N THR A 424 -17.74 -11.91 -12.85
CA THR A 424 -17.55 -13.25 -13.41
C THR A 424 -16.96 -14.21 -12.38
N HIS A 425 -15.93 -13.80 -11.64
CA HIS A 425 -15.34 -14.60 -10.56
C HIS A 425 -16.34 -14.84 -9.42
N ILE A 426 -17.11 -13.81 -9.02
CA ILE A 426 -18.16 -13.95 -8.00
C ILE A 426 -19.24 -14.93 -8.46
N ARG A 427 -19.74 -14.82 -9.70
CA ARG A 427 -20.74 -15.77 -10.24
C ARG A 427 -20.21 -17.19 -10.25
N ARG A 428 -19.02 -17.41 -10.79
CA ARG A 428 -18.36 -18.72 -10.83
C ARG A 428 -18.25 -19.33 -9.44
N HIS A 429 -17.80 -18.54 -8.47
CA HIS A 429 -17.70 -18.97 -7.08
C HIS A 429 -19.07 -19.36 -6.51
N LEU A 430 -20.10 -18.53 -6.70
CA LEU A 430 -21.45 -18.84 -6.24
C LEU A 430 -22.02 -20.09 -6.92
N ASP A 431 -21.78 -20.28 -8.22
CA ASP A 431 -22.17 -21.48 -8.97
C ASP A 431 -21.52 -22.76 -8.42
N GLN A 432 -20.23 -22.68 -8.06
CA GLN A 432 -19.49 -23.78 -7.47
C GLN A 432 -19.96 -24.10 -6.05
N ASN A 433 -20.45 -23.10 -5.31
CA ASN A 433 -20.89 -23.22 -3.91
C ASN A 433 -22.43 -23.27 -3.77
N ALA A 434 -23.13 -23.75 -4.80
CA ALA A 434 -24.59 -23.94 -4.81
C ALA A 434 -25.42 -22.68 -4.48
N GLY A 435 -24.89 -21.50 -4.81
CA GLY A 435 -25.50 -20.19 -4.54
C GLY A 435 -25.29 -19.70 -3.11
N THR A 436 -24.39 -20.34 -2.34
CA THR A 436 -23.96 -19.93 -1.00
C THR A 436 -22.74 -19.04 -1.14
N ALA A 437 -22.67 -17.97 -0.35
CA ALA A 437 -21.48 -17.13 -0.31
C ALA A 437 -20.43 -17.69 0.67
N PRO A 438 -19.17 -17.23 0.57
CA PRO A 438 -18.15 -17.52 1.57
C PRO A 438 -18.64 -17.20 2.98
N ASP A 439 -18.19 -17.98 3.97
CA ASP A 439 -18.55 -17.82 5.38
C ASP A 439 -18.49 -16.35 5.79
N GLN A 440 -19.68 -15.78 5.99
CA GLN A 440 -19.82 -14.48 6.62
C GLN A 440 -19.82 -14.69 8.13
N ARG A 441 -19.40 -13.67 8.88
CA ARG A 441 -19.84 -13.59 10.27
C ARG A 441 -21.37 -13.57 10.21
N GLN A 442 -22.01 -14.67 10.60
CA GLN A 442 -23.39 -14.62 11.00
C GLN A 442 -23.42 -13.61 12.14
N GLY A 443 -23.92 -12.41 11.87
CA GLY A 443 -24.27 -11.50 12.93
C GLY A 443 -25.18 -12.28 13.84
N VAL A 444 -24.79 -12.46 15.09
CA VAL A 444 -25.59 -13.15 16.10
C VAL A 444 -26.93 -12.40 16.19
N THR A 445 -27.92 -12.84 15.42
CA THR A 445 -29.34 -12.61 15.72
C THR A 445 -29.69 -13.60 16.80
N GLY A 446 -29.05 -13.43 17.96
CA GLY A 446 -29.39 -14.16 19.16
C GLY A 446 -30.70 -13.61 19.67
N THR A 447 -31.82 -14.20 19.24
CA THR A 447 -32.87 -14.52 20.21
C THR A 447 -32.23 -15.49 21.20
N VAL A 448 -31.84 -14.95 22.36
CA VAL A 448 -31.49 -15.75 23.53
C VAL A 448 -32.72 -16.63 23.83
N PRO A 449 -32.61 -17.97 23.85
CA PRO A 449 -33.66 -18.78 24.44
C PRO A 449 -33.64 -18.47 25.94
N MET A 450 -34.75 -17.94 26.46
CA MET A 450 -34.99 -17.98 27.89
C MET A 450 -35.08 -19.45 28.29
N TYR A 451 -34.08 -19.89 29.05
CA TYR A 451 -34.24 -20.94 30.04
C TYR A 451 -34.10 -20.31 31.40
#